data_AF-A0A8S0FV28-F1
#
_entry.id   AF-A0A8S0FV28-F1
#
_cell.length_a   1.000
_cell.length_b   1.000
_cell.length_c   1.000
_cell.angle_alpha   90.00
_cell.angle_beta   90.00
_cell.angle_gamma   90.00
#
_symmetry.space_group_name_H-M   'P 1'
#
loop_
_entity.id
_entity.type
_entity.pdbx_description
1 polymer ?
#
loop_
_entity_poly.entity_id
_entity_poly.type
_entity_poly.pdbx_seq_one_letter_code
_entity_poly.pdbx_strand_id
1 'polypeptide(L)'
;MRDPAGVACEPFRQWVIEDNFVAGRPEWEKAGVELVSDVLPYEEMKLRMLNGSHSFLAYLGYLAGYQHINDCMEDEHYRHAAYTLMLQEQAPTLKVQGVDLQDYANRLIERYSNPALRHRTWQIAMDGSQKLPQRMLDSVRWHLAHDSKFDLLALGVAGSDRVHGAGCVMSVVLMNREIR
;
A
#
# COMPACT_ATOMS: atom_id res chain seq x y z
N MET A 1 29.02 14.37 -12.16
CA MET A 1 28.55 15.74 -11.82
C MET A 1 27.75 15.64 -10.54
N ARG A 2 28.01 16.46 -9.52
CA ARG A 2 27.26 16.44 -8.25
C ARG A 2 26.14 17.48 -8.33
N ASP A 3 24.89 17.04 -8.28
CA ASP A 3 23.73 17.92 -8.19
C ASP A 3 23.18 17.88 -6.75
N PRO A 4 23.30 18.96 -5.95
CA PRO A 4 22.82 18.99 -4.57
C PRO A 4 21.29 19.01 -4.44
N ALA A 5 20.54 19.21 -5.53
CA ALA A 5 19.08 19.23 -5.56
C ALA A 5 18.47 18.10 -6.41
N GLY A 6 19.28 17.13 -6.83
CA GLY A 6 18.81 15.99 -7.62
C GLY A 6 17.80 15.14 -6.85
N VAL A 7 16.66 14.87 -7.49
CA VAL A 7 15.62 13.98 -6.94
C VAL A 7 15.54 12.72 -7.80
N ALA A 8 15.82 11.58 -7.17
CA ALA A 8 15.65 10.27 -7.80
C ALA A 8 14.22 9.76 -7.57
N CYS A 9 13.57 9.32 -8.65
CA CYS A 9 12.24 8.74 -8.61
C CYS A 9 12.20 7.51 -9.51
N GLU A 10 11.20 6.64 -9.28
CA GLU A 10 10.88 5.59 -10.22
C GLU A 10 10.36 6.15 -11.56
N PRO A 11 10.47 5.40 -12.67
CA PRO A 11 9.91 5.83 -13.96
C PRO A 11 8.38 5.92 -13.96
N PHE A 12 7.71 5.08 -13.16
CA PHE A 12 6.25 5.06 -13.05
C PHE A 12 5.73 6.39 -12.48
N ARG A 13 4.70 6.94 -13.12
CA ARG A 13 3.98 8.13 -12.66
C ARG A 13 2.50 7.92 -12.93
N GLN A 14 1.67 8.31 -11.99
CA GLN A 14 0.23 8.35 -12.13
C GLN A 14 -0.30 9.53 -11.32
N TRP A 15 -1.22 10.27 -11.90
CA TRP A 15 -1.92 11.34 -11.21
C TRP A 15 -3.37 11.32 -11.64
N VAL A 16 -4.25 10.98 -10.69
CA VAL A 16 -5.70 10.96 -10.87
C VAL A 16 -6.26 12.13 -10.06
N ILE A 17 -7.10 12.95 -10.67
CA ILE A 17 -7.69 14.13 -10.02
C ILE A 17 -9.16 14.23 -10.40
N GLU A 18 -10.00 14.65 -9.45
CA GLU A 18 -11.37 15.05 -9.75
C GLU A 18 -11.38 16.31 -10.61
N ASP A 19 -12.11 16.29 -11.73
CA ASP A 19 -12.23 17.44 -12.62
C ASP A 19 -13.27 18.46 -12.08
N ASN A 20 -12.96 19.05 -10.94
CA ASN A 20 -13.83 19.97 -10.22
C ASN A 20 -13.09 21.26 -9.81
N PHE A 21 -12.80 22.10 -10.81
CA PHE A 21 -12.00 23.31 -10.63
C PHE A 21 -12.84 24.57 -10.74
N VAL A 22 -12.84 25.38 -9.68
CA VAL A 22 -13.65 26.63 -9.61
C VAL A 22 -13.16 27.75 -10.53
N ALA A 23 -11.91 27.70 -10.99
CA ALA A 23 -11.28 28.76 -11.77
C ALA A 23 -10.46 28.20 -12.96
N GLY A 24 -10.99 27.16 -13.60
CA GLY A 24 -10.28 26.43 -14.66
C GLY A 24 -9.03 25.72 -14.14
N ARG A 25 -8.33 25.06 -15.06
CA ARG A 25 -7.08 24.33 -14.81
C ARG A 25 -6.24 24.24 -16.08
N PRO A 26 -4.93 23.97 -15.98
CA PRO A 26 -4.14 23.55 -17.14
C PRO A 26 -4.68 22.27 -17.79
N GLU A 27 -4.34 22.06 -19.06
CA GLU A 27 -4.64 20.84 -19.83
C GLU A 27 -3.70 19.68 -19.42
N TRP A 28 -3.67 19.33 -18.13
CA TRP A 28 -2.81 18.31 -17.56
C TRP A 28 -3.02 16.91 -18.16
N GLU A 29 -4.19 16.63 -18.72
CA GLU A 29 -4.48 15.42 -19.49
C GLU A 29 -3.49 15.22 -20.65
N LYS A 30 -2.98 16.31 -21.26
CA LYS A 30 -1.95 16.23 -22.31
C LYS A 30 -0.61 15.74 -21.79
N ALA A 31 -0.38 15.81 -20.48
CA ALA A 31 0.79 15.29 -19.79
C ALA A 31 0.53 13.92 -19.11
N GLY A 32 -0.63 13.31 -19.36
CA GLY A 32 -0.98 11.98 -18.84
C GLY A 32 -1.68 11.98 -17.48
N VAL A 33 -2.21 13.12 -17.02
CA VAL A 33 -3.07 13.15 -15.83
C VAL A 33 -4.46 12.62 -16.18
N GLU A 34 -5.01 11.77 -15.31
CA GLU A 34 -6.35 11.21 -15.45
C GLU A 34 -7.36 12.10 -14.73
N LEU A 35 -8.27 12.71 -15.48
CA LEU A 35 -9.32 13.57 -14.96
C LEU A 35 -10.60 12.73 -14.82
N VAL A 36 -11.08 12.60 -13.59
CA VAL A 36 -12.22 11.73 -13.25
C VAL A 36 -13.33 12.53 -12.56
N SER A 37 -14.53 11.97 -12.48
CA SER A 37 -15.63 12.56 -11.72
C SER A 37 -15.58 12.23 -10.22
N ASP A 38 -14.93 11.13 -9.85
CA ASP A 38 -14.79 10.63 -8.48
C ASP A 38 -13.42 9.93 -8.34
N VAL A 39 -12.56 10.43 -7.46
CA VAL A 39 -11.21 9.88 -7.25
C VAL A 39 -11.18 8.74 -6.23
N LEU A 40 -12.22 8.60 -5.40
CA LEU A 40 -12.21 7.69 -4.25
C LEU A 40 -11.88 6.24 -4.62
N PRO A 41 -12.42 5.64 -5.70
CA PRO A 41 -12.07 4.26 -6.05
C PRO A 41 -10.59 4.06 -6.41
N TYR A 42 -9.97 5.08 -7.03
CA TYR A 42 -8.54 5.06 -7.37
C TYR A 42 -7.66 5.26 -6.13
N GLU A 43 -8.08 6.14 -5.22
CA GLU A 43 -7.42 6.35 -3.95
C GLU A 43 -7.45 5.07 -3.09
N GLU A 44 -8.61 4.45 -2.92
CA GLU A 44 -8.78 3.20 -2.18
C GLU A 44 -7.92 2.09 -2.77
N MET A 45 -7.94 1.93 -4.11
CA MET A 45 -7.09 0.97 -4.81
C MET A 45 -5.61 1.20 -4.47
N LYS A 46 -5.14 2.44 -4.55
CA LYS A 46 -3.75 2.79 -4.24
C LYS A 46 -3.43 2.55 -2.76
N LEU A 47 -4.33 2.92 -1.83
CA LEU A 47 -4.15 2.76 -0.39
C LEU A 47 -4.07 1.29 0.01
N ARG A 48 -4.87 0.42 -0.60
CA ARG A 48 -4.95 -1.00 -0.25
C ARG A 48 -3.89 -1.84 -0.98
N MET A 49 -3.84 -1.72 -2.31
CA MET A 49 -2.94 -2.54 -3.14
C MET A 49 -1.50 -2.08 -3.01
N LEU A 50 -1.20 -0.80 -3.29
CA LEU A 50 0.18 -0.27 -3.24
C LEU A 50 0.63 0.03 -1.81
N ASN A 51 -0.11 0.86 -1.06
CA ASN A 51 0.38 1.24 0.26
C ASN A 51 0.26 0.10 1.28
N GLY A 52 -0.80 -0.72 1.21
CA GLY A 52 -1.03 -1.85 2.09
C GLY A 52 0.02 -2.95 1.93
N SER A 53 0.29 -3.40 0.70
CA SER A 53 1.33 -4.40 0.46
C SER A 53 2.74 -3.86 0.76
N HIS A 54 3.00 -2.57 0.51
CA HIS A 54 4.28 -1.95 0.87
C HIS A 54 4.50 -1.90 2.39
N SER A 55 3.45 -1.59 3.17
CA SER A 55 3.47 -1.68 4.63
C SER A 55 3.67 -3.13 5.10
N PHE A 56 2.96 -4.09 4.51
CA PHE A 56 3.11 -5.52 4.81
C PHE A 56 4.56 -5.99 4.63
N LEU A 57 5.15 -5.70 3.47
CA LEU A 57 6.55 -6.01 3.16
C LEU A 57 7.51 -5.30 4.11
N ALA A 58 7.26 -4.04 4.44
CA ALA A 58 8.10 -3.29 5.37
C ALA A 58 8.10 -3.88 6.78
N TYR A 59 6.93 -4.25 7.31
CA TYR A 59 6.84 -4.83 8.66
C TYR A 59 7.53 -6.18 8.75
N LEU A 60 7.15 -7.11 7.87
CA LEU A 60 7.68 -8.47 7.92
C LEU A 60 9.14 -8.50 7.47
N GLY A 61 9.47 -7.74 6.43
CA GLY A 61 10.84 -7.64 5.91
C GLY A 61 11.81 -7.08 6.95
N TYR A 62 11.41 -6.02 7.67
CA TYR A 62 12.22 -5.50 8.77
C TYR A 62 12.43 -6.53 9.89
N LEU A 63 11.37 -7.24 10.29
CA LEU A 63 11.46 -8.28 11.32
C LEU A 63 12.33 -9.48 10.89
N ALA A 64 12.37 -9.80 9.59
CA ALA A 64 13.22 -10.84 9.02
C ALA A 64 14.65 -10.37 8.71
N GLY A 65 14.98 -9.10 8.92
CA GLY A 65 16.32 -8.55 8.70
C GLY A 65 16.61 -8.07 7.28
N TYR A 66 15.61 -8.00 6.39
CA TYR A 66 15.76 -7.37 5.09
C TYR A 66 15.85 -5.85 5.23
N GLN A 67 16.90 -5.26 4.64
CA GLN A 67 17.15 -3.83 4.76
C GLN A 67 16.25 -3.02 3.84
N HIS A 68 15.97 -3.52 2.64
CA HIS A 68 15.17 -2.83 1.63
C HIS A 68 14.03 -3.69 1.08
N ILE A 69 13.05 -3.04 0.47
CA ILE A 69 11.89 -3.72 -0.14
C ILE A 69 12.28 -4.60 -1.32
N ASN A 70 13.24 -4.18 -2.14
CA ASN A 70 13.73 -5.00 -3.24
C ASN A 70 14.45 -6.26 -2.73
N ASP A 71 15.10 -6.21 -1.57
CA ASP A 71 15.69 -7.40 -0.92
C ASP A 71 14.60 -8.42 -0.54
N CYS A 72 13.40 -7.95 -0.12
CA CYS A 72 12.25 -8.82 0.12
C CYS A 72 11.72 -9.46 -1.18
N MET A 73 11.87 -8.80 -2.33
CA MET A 73 11.40 -9.33 -3.61
C MET A 73 12.32 -10.41 -4.21
N GLU A 74 13.55 -10.54 -3.70
CA GLU A 74 14.45 -11.65 -4.02
C GLU A 74 14.03 -12.96 -3.30
N ASP A 75 13.21 -12.86 -2.24
CA ASP A 75 12.62 -13.99 -1.55
C ASP A 75 11.25 -14.36 -2.16
N GLU A 76 11.12 -15.61 -2.64
CA GLU A 76 9.91 -16.08 -3.30
C GLU A 76 8.68 -16.12 -2.38
N HIS A 77 8.86 -16.33 -1.07
CA HIS A 77 7.77 -16.36 -0.10
C HIS A 77 7.21 -14.96 0.13
N TYR A 78 8.07 -13.94 0.24
CA TYR A 78 7.64 -12.54 0.37
C TYR A 78 6.97 -12.03 -0.90
N ARG A 79 7.53 -12.36 -2.06
CA ARG A 79 6.93 -12.02 -3.36
C ARG A 79 5.55 -12.67 -3.51
N HIS A 80 5.43 -13.95 -3.18
CA HIS A 80 4.16 -14.67 -3.23
C HIS A 80 3.14 -14.11 -2.22
N ALA A 81 3.55 -13.88 -0.97
CA ALA A 81 2.68 -13.35 0.05
C ALA A 81 2.15 -11.94 -0.29
N ALA A 82 3.00 -11.04 -0.78
CA ALA A 82 2.55 -9.71 -1.22
C ALA A 82 1.56 -9.79 -2.38
N TYR A 83 1.82 -10.66 -3.36
CA TYR A 83 0.91 -10.87 -4.50
C TYR A 83 -0.44 -11.45 -4.06
N THR A 84 -0.43 -12.46 -3.20
CA THR A 84 -1.63 -13.09 -2.65
C THR A 84 -2.42 -12.11 -1.79
N LEU A 85 -1.76 -11.32 -0.93
CA LEU A 85 -2.39 -10.24 -0.16
C LEU A 85 -3.13 -9.27 -1.09
N MET A 86 -2.47 -8.82 -2.17
CA MET A 86 -3.06 -7.89 -3.12
C MET A 86 -4.31 -8.48 -3.78
N LEU A 87 -4.24 -9.70 -4.32
CA LEU A 87 -5.35 -10.23 -5.13
C LEU A 87 -6.45 -10.95 -4.34
N GLN A 88 -6.10 -11.62 -3.24
CA GLN A 88 -7.06 -12.44 -2.50
C GLN A 88 -7.69 -11.67 -1.34
N GLU A 89 -7.01 -10.65 -0.80
CA GLU A 89 -7.47 -9.96 0.40
C GLU A 89 -7.71 -8.45 0.19
N GLN A 90 -6.99 -7.80 -0.73
CA GLN A 90 -7.23 -6.38 -1.02
C GLN A 90 -8.21 -6.18 -2.17
N ALA A 91 -7.99 -6.85 -3.31
CA ALA A 91 -8.80 -6.67 -4.51
C ALA A 91 -10.32 -6.90 -4.31
N PRO A 92 -10.79 -7.91 -3.55
CA PRO A 92 -12.22 -8.12 -3.34
C PRO A 92 -12.92 -6.97 -2.60
N THR A 93 -12.15 -6.15 -1.87
CA THR A 93 -12.67 -5.04 -1.07
C THR A 93 -12.86 -3.75 -1.87
N LEU A 94 -12.35 -3.71 -3.11
CA LEU A 94 -12.30 -2.51 -3.95
C LEU A 94 -13.52 -2.40 -4.88
N LYS A 95 -13.89 -1.16 -5.18
CA LYS A 95 -15.02 -0.83 -6.07
C LYS A 95 -14.61 -0.17 -7.39
N VAL A 96 -13.31 -0.12 -7.68
CA VAL A 96 -12.78 0.52 -8.88
C VAL A 96 -13.26 -0.19 -10.15
N GLN A 97 -13.62 0.59 -11.17
CA GLN A 97 -14.10 0.08 -12.46
C GLN A 97 -13.08 0.35 -13.56
N GLY A 98 -13.04 -0.52 -14.58
CA GLY A 98 -12.17 -0.34 -15.74
C GLY A 98 -10.67 -0.53 -15.48
N VAL A 99 -10.29 -1.01 -14.29
CA VAL A 99 -8.91 -1.32 -13.94
C VAL A 99 -8.74 -2.82 -13.80
N ASP A 100 -7.74 -3.38 -14.49
CA ASP A 100 -7.28 -4.74 -14.27
C ASP A 100 -6.41 -4.78 -12.99
N LEU A 101 -7.00 -5.28 -11.90
CA LEU A 101 -6.31 -5.37 -10.61
C LEU A 101 -5.18 -6.42 -10.61
N GLN A 102 -5.25 -7.41 -11.50
CA GLN A 102 -4.18 -8.40 -11.65
C GLN A 102 -2.98 -7.79 -12.35
N ASP A 103 -3.20 -7.05 -13.45
CA ASP A 103 -2.14 -6.26 -14.09
C ASP A 103 -1.55 -5.24 -13.11
N TYR A 104 -2.40 -4.54 -12.36
CA TYR A 104 -1.94 -3.59 -11.35
C TYR A 104 -1.03 -4.26 -10.31
N ALA A 105 -1.43 -5.42 -9.77
CA ALA A 105 -0.59 -6.19 -8.84
C ALA A 105 0.74 -6.64 -9.46
N ASN A 106 0.74 -7.09 -10.72
CA ASN A 106 1.95 -7.47 -11.44
C ASN A 106 2.93 -6.28 -11.55
N ARG A 107 2.42 -5.11 -11.93
CA ARG A 107 3.20 -3.86 -12.03
C ARG A 107 3.73 -3.42 -10.67
N LEU A 108 2.97 -3.62 -9.59
CA LEU A 108 3.46 -3.34 -8.23
C LEU A 108 4.62 -4.24 -7.84
N ILE A 109 4.54 -5.54 -8.13
CA ILE A 109 5.66 -6.46 -7.92
C ILE A 109 6.90 -6.01 -8.72
N GLU A 110 6.75 -5.67 -9.99
CA GLU A 110 7.86 -5.16 -10.81
C GLU A 110 8.50 -3.90 -10.20
N ARG A 111 7.67 -2.96 -9.72
CA ARG A 111 8.14 -1.73 -9.07
C ARG A 111 8.88 -2.01 -7.76
N TYR A 112 8.39 -2.94 -6.94
CA TYR A 112 9.09 -3.35 -5.72
C TYR A 112 10.42 -4.06 -6.01
N SER A 113 10.52 -4.77 -7.13
CA SER A 113 11.75 -5.45 -7.56
C SER A 113 12.81 -4.51 -8.15
N ASN A 114 12.55 -3.21 -8.31
CA ASN A 114 13.49 -2.28 -8.94
C ASN A 114 14.77 -2.12 -8.10
N PRO A 115 15.95 -2.59 -8.57
CA PRO A 115 17.18 -2.58 -7.78
C PRO A 115 17.77 -1.17 -7.57
N ALA A 116 17.34 -0.19 -8.37
CA ALA A 116 17.73 1.21 -8.21
C ALA A 116 17.02 1.89 -7.03
N LEU A 117 15.89 1.32 -6.56
CA LEU A 117 15.09 1.85 -5.47
C LEU A 117 15.39 1.11 -4.17
N ARG A 118 16.33 1.64 -3.40
CA ARG A 118 16.70 1.12 -2.08
C ARG A 118 15.79 1.69 -0.99
N HIS A 119 14.48 1.44 -1.10
CA HIS A 119 13.52 1.86 -0.08
C HIS A 119 13.71 1.03 1.19
N ARG A 120 14.11 1.68 2.29
CA ARG A 120 14.40 0.96 3.55
C ARG A 120 13.12 0.50 4.24
N THR A 121 13.09 -0.78 4.63
CA THR A 121 11.97 -1.40 5.34
C THR A 121 11.61 -0.61 6.61
N TRP A 122 12.60 -0.29 7.43
CA TRP A 122 12.43 0.52 8.65
C TRP A 122 11.75 1.88 8.39
N GLN A 123 12.16 2.60 7.35
CA GLN A 123 11.61 3.93 7.05
C GLN A 123 10.14 3.84 6.62
N ILE A 124 9.79 2.81 5.85
CA ILE A 124 8.40 2.59 5.42
C ILE A 124 7.53 2.13 6.59
N ALA A 125 8.08 1.35 7.51
CA ALA A 125 7.38 0.80 8.66
C ALA A 125 6.97 1.86 9.69
N MET A 126 7.65 3.01 9.77
CA MET A 126 7.30 4.11 10.69
C MET A 126 5.83 4.55 10.58
N ASP A 127 5.29 5.18 11.63
CA ASP A 127 3.92 5.71 11.69
C ASP A 127 2.84 4.66 11.36
N GLY A 128 3.08 3.39 11.71
CA GLY A 128 2.18 2.29 11.36
C GLY A 128 0.75 2.48 11.86
N SER A 129 0.56 3.02 13.07
CA SER A 129 -0.76 3.28 13.65
C SER A 129 -1.63 4.25 12.82
N GLN A 130 -1.01 5.21 12.14
CA GLN A 130 -1.71 6.14 11.25
C GLN A 130 -2.02 5.51 9.88
N LYS A 131 -1.22 4.51 9.49
CA LYS A 131 -1.29 3.85 8.19
C LYS A 131 -2.29 2.69 8.19
N LEU A 132 -2.37 1.94 9.29
CA LEU A 132 -3.12 0.70 9.39
C LEU A 132 -4.62 0.82 9.03
N PRO A 133 -5.37 1.85 9.48
CA PRO A 133 -6.81 1.95 9.21
C PRO A 133 -7.16 1.77 7.73
N GLN A 134 -6.67 2.68 6.89
CA GLN A 134 -6.98 2.73 5.46
C GLN A 134 -6.21 1.73 4.58
N ARG A 135 -5.14 1.11 5.12
CA ARG A 135 -4.30 0.17 4.37
C ARG A 135 -4.63 -1.29 4.63
N MET A 136 -5.15 -1.62 5.81
CA MET A 136 -5.40 -3.00 6.24
C MET A 136 -6.68 -3.17 7.03
N LEU A 137 -6.96 -2.33 8.05
CA LEU A 137 -8.08 -2.57 8.96
C LEU A 137 -9.45 -2.42 8.29
N ASP A 138 -9.60 -1.51 7.33
CA ASP A 138 -10.84 -1.40 6.55
C ASP A 138 -11.11 -2.66 5.72
N SER A 139 -10.06 -3.25 5.14
CA SER A 139 -10.15 -4.54 4.43
C SER A 139 -10.47 -5.69 5.39
N VAL A 140 -9.87 -5.70 6.59
CA VAL A 140 -10.20 -6.67 7.65
C VAL A 140 -11.67 -6.57 8.05
N ARG A 141 -12.19 -5.35 8.28
CA ARG A 141 -13.62 -5.13 8.58
C ARG A 141 -14.51 -5.64 7.46
N TRP A 142 -14.12 -5.40 6.21
CA TRP A 142 -14.83 -5.94 5.04
C TRP A 142 -14.87 -7.47 5.09
N HIS A 143 -13.74 -8.14 5.31
CA HIS A 143 -13.69 -9.61 5.36
C HIS A 143 -14.50 -10.20 6.51
N LEU A 144 -14.47 -9.57 7.69
CA LEU A 144 -15.30 -9.96 8.84
C LEU A 144 -16.79 -9.86 8.52
N ALA A 145 -17.22 -8.81 7.82
CA ALA A 145 -18.62 -8.64 7.41
C ALA A 145 -19.07 -9.63 6.33
N HIS A 146 -18.13 -10.22 5.59
CA HIS A 146 -18.40 -11.15 4.47
C HIS A 146 -18.01 -12.60 4.78
N ASP A 147 -17.64 -12.93 6.03
CA ASP A 147 -17.20 -14.27 6.47
C ASP A 147 -16.15 -14.90 5.54
N SER A 148 -15.11 -14.12 5.22
CA SER A 148 -14.03 -14.53 4.30
C SER A 148 -12.66 -14.44 4.95
N LYS A 149 -11.66 -15.13 4.39
CA LYS A 149 -10.30 -15.20 4.94
C LYS A 149 -9.52 -13.91 4.70
N PHE A 150 -8.65 -13.57 5.65
CA PHE A 150 -7.79 -12.38 5.64
C PHE A 150 -6.45 -12.65 6.36
N ASP A 151 -5.90 -13.85 6.16
CA ASP A 151 -4.76 -14.36 6.93
C ASP A 151 -3.51 -13.47 6.79
N LEU A 152 -3.26 -12.91 5.60
CA LEU A 152 -2.09 -12.05 5.34
C LEU A 152 -2.29 -10.62 5.86
N LEU A 153 -3.51 -10.09 5.83
CA LEU A 153 -3.88 -8.85 6.49
C LEU A 153 -3.68 -8.97 8.01
N ALA A 154 -4.13 -10.08 8.61
CA ALA A 154 -3.92 -10.36 10.03
C ALA A 154 -2.42 -10.45 10.37
N LEU A 155 -1.64 -11.13 9.52
CA LEU A 155 -0.18 -11.20 9.66
C LEU A 155 0.47 -9.81 9.55
N GLY A 156 0.02 -8.97 8.61
CA GLY A 156 0.49 -7.60 8.44
C GLY A 156 0.24 -6.73 9.68
N VAL A 157 -0.95 -6.83 10.28
CA VAL A 157 -1.30 -6.15 11.53
C VAL A 157 -0.41 -6.62 12.68
N ALA A 158 -0.24 -7.94 12.84
CA ALA A 158 0.64 -8.51 13.86
C ALA A 158 2.11 -8.08 13.68
N GLY A 159 2.57 -8.02 12.43
CA GLY A 159 3.89 -7.48 12.07
C GLY A 159 4.05 -6.03 12.50
N SER A 160 3.06 -5.18 12.21
CA SER A 160 3.07 -3.77 12.64
C SER A 160 3.20 -3.62 14.15
N ASP A 161 2.41 -4.36 14.93
CA ASP A 161 2.47 -4.32 16.40
C ASP A 161 3.85 -4.73 16.93
N ARG A 162 4.48 -5.72 16.29
CA ARG A 162 5.79 -6.20 16.71
C ARG A 162 6.93 -5.24 16.35
N VAL A 163 6.83 -4.50 15.25
CA VAL A 163 7.81 -3.46 14.87
C VAL A 163 7.76 -2.26 15.83
N HIS A 164 6.57 -1.85 16.26
CA HIS A 164 6.41 -0.65 17.09
C HIS A 164 6.47 -0.93 18.60
N GLY A 165 6.43 -2.19 19.01
CA GLY A 165 6.42 -2.61 20.41
C GLY A 165 5.10 -2.29 21.12
N ALA A 166 4.76 -3.06 22.15
CA ALA A 166 3.56 -2.87 22.98
C ALA A 166 3.50 -1.54 23.77
N GLY A 167 4.46 -0.62 23.55
CA GLY A 167 4.53 0.71 24.14
C GLY A 167 3.88 1.82 23.31
N CYS A 168 3.47 1.56 22.07
CA CYS A 168 2.63 2.50 21.33
C CYS A 168 1.19 2.36 21.83
N VAL A 169 0.77 3.25 22.73
CA VAL A 169 -0.55 3.28 23.42
C VAL A 169 -1.77 3.26 22.47
N MET A 170 -1.56 3.31 21.15
CA MET A 170 -2.62 3.39 20.14
C MET A 170 -2.99 2.07 19.45
N SER A 171 -2.15 1.02 19.44
CA SER A 171 -2.50 -0.25 18.76
C SER A 171 -3.70 -0.95 19.40
N VAL A 172 -3.81 -0.92 20.74
CA VAL A 172 -4.93 -1.57 21.46
C VAL A 172 -6.22 -0.75 21.39
N VAL A 173 -6.14 0.58 21.23
CA VAL A 173 -7.32 1.46 21.23
C VAL A 173 -8.12 1.34 19.92
N LEU A 174 -7.46 1.07 18.79
CA LEU A 174 -8.12 0.91 17.49
C LEU A 174 -8.83 -0.44 17.33
N MET A 175 -8.30 -1.51 17.93
CA MET A 175 -8.95 -2.83 17.88
C MET A 175 -10.16 -2.94 18.82
N ASN A 176 -10.15 -2.25 19.98
CA ASN A 176 -11.20 -2.40 21.00
C ASN A 176 -12.37 -1.41 20.92
N ARG A 177 -12.31 -0.36 20.09
CA ARG A 177 -13.39 0.64 20.01
C ARG A 177 -14.47 0.38 18.96
N GLU A 178 -14.28 -0.58 18.05
CA GLU A 178 -15.20 -0.76 16.91
C GLU A 178 -15.62 -2.22 16.65
N ILE A 179 -15.32 -3.15 17.56
CA ILE A 179 -15.83 -4.54 17.53
C ILE A 179 -17.00 -4.71 18.54
N ARG A 180 -17.93 -3.75 18.55
CA ARG A 180 -19.21 -3.87 19.24
C ARG A 180 -20.35 -3.60 18.28
#